data_AF-A0A4Q3LHF7-F1
#
_entry.id   AF-A0A4Q3LHF7-F1
#
_cell.length_a   1.000
_cell.length_b   1.000
_cell.length_c   1.000
_cell.angle_alpha   90.00
_cell.angle_beta   90.00
_cell.angle_gamma   90.00
#
_symmetry.space_group_name_H-M   'P 1'
#
loop_
_entity.id
_entity.type
_entity.pdbx_description
1 polymer ?
#
loop_
_entity_poly.entity_id
_entity_poly.type
_entity_poly.pdbx_seq_one_letter_code
_entity_poly.pdbx_strand_id
1 'polypeptide(L)'
;ISWGAIGARTTESPSHRQLASGLSCPIGFKNGTDGGVQMAADALVSCRSPHAFMGMTKMGVAAVFETEGNGDCHIILRGGSRGPNYGAADIEAACAILRKSGVSERVMVDCSHANSAKDYRRQPEVARDLARQLQGGERRILGVMIESHLQPGRQDLKPGVPLQPGVSITDACIGWEETEGVLRELAAAVRRPG
;
A
#
# COMPACT_ATOMS: atom_id res chain seq x y z
N ILE A 1 15.94 3.82 -1.76
CA ILE A 1 14.48 3.59 -1.62
C ILE A 1 13.91 4.79 -0.89
N SER A 2 12.95 5.51 -1.47
CA SER A 2 12.37 6.71 -0.85
C SER A 2 11.07 6.41 -0.08
N TRP A 3 10.47 5.25 -0.30
CA TRP A 3 9.29 4.72 0.38
C TRP A 3 9.27 3.19 0.20
N GLY A 4 8.82 2.45 1.21
CA GLY A 4 8.69 0.99 1.14
C GLY A 4 7.32 0.49 1.58
N ALA A 5 7.03 -0.77 1.26
CA ALA A 5 5.82 -1.44 1.70
C ALA A 5 6.12 -2.80 2.34
N ILE A 6 5.41 -3.13 3.41
CA ILE A 6 5.34 -4.49 3.94
C ILE A 6 4.06 -5.14 3.43
N GLY A 7 4.23 -6.30 2.79
CA GLY A 7 3.13 -7.04 2.18
C GLY A 7 2.11 -7.53 3.20
N ALA A 8 0.89 -7.78 2.74
CA ALA A 8 -0.22 -8.21 3.60
C ALA A 8 0.04 -9.54 4.33
N ARG A 9 0.86 -10.42 3.73
CA ARG A 9 1.22 -11.73 4.33
C ARG A 9 2.35 -11.65 5.35
N THR A 10 3.05 -10.51 5.41
CA THR A 10 4.20 -10.30 6.30
C THR A 10 3.99 -9.12 7.26
N THR A 11 2.85 -8.43 7.19
CA THR A 11 2.49 -7.34 8.12
C THR A 11 2.37 -7.82 9.57
N GLU A 12 1.98 -9.08 9.78
CA GLU A 12 1.95 -9.72 11.10
C GLU A 12 3.31 -10.27 11.56
N SER A 13 4.31 -10.32 10.67
CA SER A 13 5.62 -10.89 10.98
C SER A 13 6.41 -9.95 11.91
N PRO A 14 6.83 -10.41 13.10
CA PRO A 14 7.68 -9.62 13.99
C PRO A 14 8.98 -9.18 13.30
N SER A 15 9.61 -10.05 12.51
CA SER A 15 10.85 -9.75 11.79
C SER A 15 10.69 -8.61 10.78
N HIS A 16 9.53 -8.50 10.11
CA HIS A 16 9.28 -7.40 9.18
C HIS A 16 8.98 -6.08 9.91
N ARG A 17 8.34 -6.14 11.09
CA ARG A 17 8.11 -4.96 11.94
C ARG A 17 9.42 -4.43 12.51
N GLN A 18 10.31 -5.33 12.96
CA GLN A 18 11.67 -5.04 13.38
C GLN A 18 12.52 -4.45 12.25
N LEU A 19 12.41 -5.00 11.04
CA LEU A 19 13.08 -4.43 9.88
C LEU A 19 12.58 -2.99 9.62
N ALA A 20 11.26 -2.79 9.59
CA ALA A 20 10.66 -1.50 9.32
C ALA A 20 11.02 -0.43 10.35
N SER A 21 11.23 -0.78 11.62
CA SER A 21 11.65 0.15 12.67
C SER A 21 13.05 0.72 12.46
N GLY A 22 13.89 0.07 11.66
CA GLY A 22 15.25 0.51 11.33
C GLY A 22 15.43 1.10 9.93
N LEU A 23 14.38 1.17 9.12
CA LEU A 23 14.50 1.70 7.75
C LEU A 23 14.47 3.22 7.74
N SER A 24 15.42 3.84 7.02
CA SER A 24 15.54 5.30 6.88
C SER A 24 14.57 5.91 5.86
N CYS A 25 13.40 5.31 5.67
CA CYS A 25 12.36 5.82 4.77
C CYS A 25 10.96 5.46 5.29
N PRO A 26 9.91 6.17 4.86
CA PRO A 26 8.54 5.85 5.24
C PRO A 26 8.11 4.45 4.78
N ILE A 27 7.32 3.76 5.61
CA ILE A 27 6.86 2.39 5.35
C ILE A 27 5.34 2.28 5.42
N GLY A 28 4.73 1.74 4.35
CA GLY A 28 3.32 1.38 4.33
C GLY A 28 3.09 -0.09 4.70
N PHE A 29 2.19 -0.37 5.63
CA PHE A 29 1.77 -1.74 6.00
C PHE A 29 0.43 -2.07 5.36
N LYS A 30 0.39 -3.08 4.48
CA LYS A 30 -0.88 -3.54 3.89
C LYS A 30 -1.78 -4.18 4.94
N ASN A 31 -3.08 -3.90 4.89
CA ASN A 31 -4.06 -4.65 5.67
C ASN A 31 -4.04 -6.16 5.30
N GLY A 32 -4.59 -6.98 6.19
CA GLY A 32 -4.63 -8.43 6.03
C GLY A 32 -5.34 -8.90 4.78
N THR A 33 -5.03 -10.11 4.32
CA THR A 33 -5.69 -10.73 3.15
C THR A 33 -7.20 -10.87 3.31
N ASP A 34 -7.69 -10.92 4.54
CA ASP A 34 -9.11 -10.95 4.89
C ASP A 34 -9.77 -9.56 4.89
N GLY A 35 -8.98 -8.48 4.86
CA GLY A 35 -9.42 -7.10 4.99
C GLY A 35 -9.17 -6.50 6.39
N GLY A 36 -8.54 -7.26 7.31
CA GLY A 36 -8.34 -6.84 8.69
C GLY A 36 -7.35 -5.68 8.82
N VAL A 37 -7.79 -4.57 9.43
CA VAL A 37 -6.98 -3.36 9.66
C VAL A 37 -6.17 -3.44 10.95
N GLN A 38 -6.67 -4.13 11.99
CA GLN A 38 -6.03 -4.19 13.30
C GLN A 38 -4.57 -4.65 13.23
N MET A 39 -4.29 -5.68 12.43
CA MET A 39 -2.91 -6.20 12.29
C MET A 39 -1.92 -5.18 11.74
N ALA A 40 -2.39 -4.28 10.85
CA ALA A 40 -1.56 -3.21 10.31
C ALA A 40 -1.41 -2.09 11.34
N ALA A 41 -2.48 -1.77 12.10
CA ALA A 41 -2.38 -0.83 13.22
C ALA A 41 -1.38 -1.31 14.29
N ASP A 42 -1.39 -2.60 14.65
CA ASP A 42 -0.43 -3.19 15.58
C ASP A 42 1.00 -3.15 15.03
N ALA A 43 1.16 -3.28 13.70
CA ALA A 43 2.46 -3.12 13.05
C ALA A 43 2.97 -1.69 13.16
N LEU A 44 2.11 -0.68 13.00
CA LEU A 44 2.45 0.74 13.21
C LEU A 44 2.86 1.01 14.66
N VAL A 45 2.13 0.44 15.63
CA VAL A 45 2.47 0.55 17.05
C VAL A 45 3.83 -0.09 17.34
N SER A 46 4.13 -1.22 16.70
CA SER A 46 5.38 -1.93 16.90
C SER A 46 6.57 -1.23 16.25
N CYS A 47 6.43 -0.75 15.01
CA CYS A 47 7.56 -0.20 14.27
C CYS A 47 8.00 1.16 14.79
N ARG A 48 7.13 1.94 15.45
CA ARG A 48 7.49 3.23 16.06
C ARG A 48 8.33 3.11 17.32
N SER A 49 8.52 1.88 17.83
CA SER A 49 9.30 1.61 19.04
C SER A 49 10.70 1.11 18.69
N PRO A 50 11.69 1.31 19.58
CA PRO A 50 12.99 0.66 19.46
C PRO A 50 12.90 -0.86 19.47
N HIS A 51 13.76 -1.51 18.68
CA HIS A 51 13.93 -2.98 18.66
C HIS A 51 15.39 -3.37 18.70
N ALA A 52 15.69 -4.54 19.27
CA ALA A 52 16.96 -5.25 19.14
C ALA A 52 16.73 -6.62 18.48
N PHE A 53 17.44 -6.93 17.38
CA PHE A 53 17.26 -8.18 16.64
C PHE A 53 18.51 -8.62 15.88
N MET A 54 18.60 -9.90 15.53
CA MET A 54 19.70 -10.41 14.69
C MET A 54 19.45 -10.14 13.21
N GLY A 55 20.49 -9.70 12.49
CA GLY A 55 20.46 -9.47 11.06
C GLY A 55 21.83 -9.66 10.42
N MET A 56 21.96 -9.24 9.15
CA MET A 56 23.22 -9.29 8.40
C MET A 56 23.74 -7.87 8.16
N THR A 57 25.01 -7.65 8.47
CA THR A 57 25.71 -6.40 8.13
C THR A 57 25.98 -6.31 6.63
N LYS A 58 26.37 -5.12 6.17
CA LYS A 58 26.79 -4.89 4.77
C LYS A 58 27.98 -5.76 4.33
N MET A 59 28.76 -6.26 5.29
CA MET A 59 29.90 -7.16 5.03
C MET A 59 29.50 -8.65 5.02
N GLY A 60 28.21 -8.96 5.14
CA GLY A 60 27.72 -10.34 5.14
C GLY A 60 27.97 -11.07 6.47
N VAL A 61 28.19 -10.34 7.57
CA VAL A 61 28.41 -10.92 8.91
C VAL A 61 27.16 -10.75 9.75
N ALA A 62 26.77 -11.79 10.48
CA ALA A 62 25.65 -11.74 11.41
C ALA A 62 25.96 -10.80 12.59
N ALA A 63 25.01 -9.94 12.95
CA ALA A 63 25.14 -9.00 14.06
C ALA A 63 23.79 -8.74 14.74
N VAL A 64 23.84 -8.21 15.95
CA VAL A 64 22.67 -7.63 16.63
C VAL A 64 22.53 -6.18 16.20
N PHE A 65 21.33 -5.80 15.76
CA PHE A 65 20.95 -4.46 15.37
C PHE A 65 20.05 -3.87 16.44
N GLU A 66 20.27 -2.60 16.76
CA GLU A 66 19.36 -1.79 17.55
C GLU A 66 18.78 -0.70 16.64
N THR A 67 17.49 -0.43 16.79
CA THR A 67 16.76 0.58 16.01
C THR A 67 16.08 1.54 16.96
N GLU A 68 15.89 2.78 16.54
CA GLU A 68 15.24 3.83 17.35
C GLU A 68 13.71 3.83 17.18
N GLY A 69 13.20 3.08 16.20
CA GLY A 69 11.81 3.15 15.76
C GLY A 69 11.66 4.00 14.49
N ASN A 70 10.60 3.72 13.74
CA ASN A 70 10.21 4.46 12.54
C ASN A 70 8.80 5.01 12.73
N GLY A 71 8.72 6.34 12.92
CA GLY A 71 7.48 7.08 13.07
C GLY A 71 6.77 7.38 11.75
N ASP A 72 7.46 7.26 10.62
CA ASP A 72 6.95 7.60 9.28
C ASP A 72 6.22 6.43 8.62
N CYS A 73 5.39 5.73 9.40
CA CYS A 73 4.67 4.55 8.95
C CYS A 73 3.16 4.83 8.82
N HIS A 74 2.51 4.16 7.86
CA HIS A 74 1.08 4.29 7.60
C HIS A 74 0.47 2.97 7.13
N ILE A 75 -0.86 2.87 7.14
CA ILE A 75 -1.57 1.71 6.60
C ILE A 75 -1.80 1.85 5.09
N ILE A 76 -1.83 0.72 4.39
CA ILE A 76 -2.28 0.59 3.01
C ILE A 76 -3.57 -0.25 2.98
N LEU A 77 -4.68 0.36 2.60
CA LEU A 77 -5.96 -0.31 2.36
C LEU A 77 -5.95 -0.92 0.95
N ARG A 78 -6.10 -2.25 0.86
CA ARG A 78 -5.92 -3.02 -0.38
C ARG A 78 -7.04 -4.02 -0.68
N GLY A 79 -8.15 -3.89 0.03
CA GLY A 79 -9.28 -4.82 0.07
C GLY A 79 -8.97 -6.07 0.88
N GLY A 80 -9.84 -7.06 0.78
CA GLY A 80 -9.66 -8.39 1.37
C GLY A 80 -10.63 -9.41 0.81
N SER A 81 -10.69 -10.60 1.41
CA SER A 81 -11.69 -11.62 1.06
C SER A 81 -13.13 -11.15 1.28
N ARG A 82 -13.35 -10.17 2.16
CA ARG A 82 -14.65 -9.52 2.38
C ARG A 82 -15.05 -8.50 1.29
N GLY A 83 -14.14 -8.21 0.35
CA GLY A 83 -14.35 -7.25 -0.73
C GLY A 83 -13.41 -6.04 -0.66
N PRO A 84 -13.67 -5.02 -1.51
CA PRO A 84 -12.96 -3.76 -1.46
C PRO A 84 -13.13 -3.02 -0.13
N ASN A 85 -12.18 -2.16 0.22
CA ASN A 85 -12.20 -1.34 1.43
C ASN A 85 -11.70 0.10 1.18
N TYR A 86 -12.09 0.70 0.05
CA TYR A 86 -11.69 2.05 -0.34
C TYR A 86 -12.80 3.10 -0.19
N GLY A 87 -14.03 2.68 0.12
CA GLY A 87 -15.16 3.61 0.23
C GLY A 87 -15.05 4.48 1.48
N ALA A 88 -15.79 5.59 1.51
CA ALA A 88 -15.73 6.54 2.63
C ALA A 88 -16.03 5.88 4.00
N ALA A 89 -16.97 4.93 4.04
CA ALA A 89 -17.28 4.17 5.25
C ALA A 89 -16.14 3.22 5.68
N ASP A 90 -15.42 2.64 4.72
CA ASP A 90 -14.27 1.78 4.99
C ASP A 90 -13.10 2.59 5.54
N ILE A 91 -12.87 3.79 4.98
CA ILE A 91 -11.85 4.72 5.46
C ILE A 91 -12.17 5.20 6.87
N GLU A 92 -13.43 5.55 7.15
CA GLU A 92 -13.85 5.90 8.51
C GLU A 92 -13.62 4.74 9.49
N ALA A 93 -14.03 3.53 9.13
CA ALA A 93 -13.84 2.35 9.96
C ALA A 93 -12.36 2.06 10.22
N ALA A 94 -11.50 2.20 9.21
CA ALA A 94 -10.06 2.05 9.35
C ALA A 94 -9.48 3.13 10.27
N CYS A 95 -9.86 4.39 10.08
CA CYS A 95 -9.37 5.51 10.89
C CYS A 95 -9.82 5.40 12.36
N ALA A 96 -11.04 4.90 12.61
CA ALA A 96 -11.51 4.63 13.97
C ALA A 96 -10.63 3.59 14.70
N ILE A 97 -10.17 2.54 14.00
CA ILE A 97 -9.23 1.56 14.55
C ILE A 97 -7.87 2.20 14.81
N LEU A 98 -7.33 2.97 13.86
CA LEU A 98 -6.05 3.66 14.01
C LEU A 98 -6.06 4.62 15.22
N ARG A 99 -7.14 5.39 15.38
CA ARG A 99 -7.37 6.28 16.51
C ARG A 99 -7.37 5.51 17.83
N LYS A 100 -8.10 4.39 17.89
CA LYS A 100 -8.15 3.53 19.08
C LYS A 100 -6.79 2.92 19.43
N SER A 101 -5.97 2.60 18.42
CA SER A 101 -4.60 2.12 18.59
C SER A 101 -3.58 3.24 18.89
N GLY A 102 -4.02 4.50 18.92
CA GLY A 102 -3.16 5.65 19.20
C GLY A 102 -2.10 5.90 18.13
N VAL A 103 -2.42 5.63 16.86
CA VAL A 103 -1.55 5.87 15.70
C VAL A 103 -2.22 6.84 14.72
N SER A 104 -1.45 7.37 13.77
CA SER A 104 -1.93 8.33 12.78
C SER A 104 -3.11 7.80 11.97
N GLU A 105 -4.18 8.59 11.85
CA GLU A 105 -5.36 8.29 11.04
C GLU A 105 -5.14 8.54 9.55
N ARG A 106 -3.91 8.34 9.05
CA ARG A 106 -3.55 8.55 7.64
C ARG A 106 -3.53 7.20 6.93
N VAL A 107 -4.25 7.11 5.82
CA VAL A 107 -4.35 5.88 5.01
C VAL A 107 -3.83 6.11 3.59
N MET A 108 -3.11 5.13 3.05
CA MET A 108 -2.89 4.98 1.61
C MET A 108 -3.88 3.96 1.06
N VAL A 109 -4.37 4.15 -0.17
CA VAL A 109 -5.29 3.18 -0.80
C VAL A 109 -4.66 2.55 -2.04
N ASP A 110 -4.53 1.23 -2.04
CA ASP A 110 -4.14 0.41 -3.19
C ASP A 110 -5.36 0.23 -4.11
N CYS A 111 -5.30 0.80 -5.31
CA CYS A 111 -6.39 0.75 -6.29
C CYS A 111 -6.52 -0.64 -6.94
N SER A 112 -5.50 -1.49 -6.82
CA SER A 112 -5.45 -2.83 -7.44
C SER A 112 -5.91 -3.92 -6.45
N HIS A 113 -5.37 -5.14 -6.60
CA HIS A 113 -5.57 -6.26 -5.71
C HIS A 113 -7.05 -6.55 -5.41
N ALA A 114 -7.42 -6.61 -4.12
CA ALA A 114 -8.80 -6.92 -3.75
C ALA A 114 -9.73 -5.72 -3.89
N ASN A 115 -9.19 -4.49 -3.93
CA ASN A 115 -9.98 -3.29 -4.23
C ASN A 115 -10.47 -3.27 -5.68
N SER A 116 -9.69 -3.79 -6.61
CA SER A 116 -10.09 -3.99 -8.01
C SER A 116 -10.80 -5.33 -8.26
N ALA A 117 -11.01 -6.15 -7.23
CA ALA A 117 -11.42 -7.56 -7.36
C ALA A 117 -10.54 -8.36 -8.35
N LYS A 118 -9.24 -8.02 -8.41
CA LYS A 118 -8.24 -8.56 -9.35
C LYS A 118 -8.54 -8.28 -10.83
N ASP A 119 -9.40 -7.31 -11.13
CA ASP A 119 -9.62 -6.80 -12.48
C ASP A 119 -8.91 -5.45 -12.63
N TYR A 120 -7.76 -5.44 -13.30
CA TYR A 120 -6.94 -4.24 -13.49
C TYR A 120 -7.73 -3.06 -14.10
N ARG A 121 -8.77 -3.35 -14.91
CA ARG A 121 -9.62 -2.34 -15.55
C ARG A 121 -10.47 -1.55 -14.56
N ARG A 122 -10.60 -2.03 -13.33
CA ARG A 122 -11.34 -1.37 -12.24
C ARG A 122 -10.49 -0.42 -11.42
N GLN A 123 -9.16 -0.42 -11.57
CA GLN A 123 -8.29 0.52 -10.85
C GLN A 123 -8.68 1.99 -11.09
N PRO A 124 -9.02 2.44 -12.32
CA PRO A 124 -9.49 3.80 -12.55
C PRO A 124 -10.79 4.14 -11.84
N GLU A 125 -11.70 3.17 -11.65
CA GLU A 125 -12.95 3.38 -10.90
C GLU A 125 -12.65 3.63 -9.42
N VAL A 126 -11.72 2.86 -8.83
CA VAL A 126 -11.27 3.07 -7.46
C VAL A 126 -10.62 4.44 -7.30
N ALA A 127 -9.72 4.81 -8.22
CA ALA A 127 -9.05 6.11 -8.18
C ALA A 127 -10.03 7.29 -8.32
N ARG A 128 -11.05 7.16 -9.19
CA ARG A 128 -12.13 8.14 -9.33
C ARG A 128 -12.95 8.29 -8.06
N ASP A 129 -13.25 7.20 -7.37
CA ASP A 129 -13.96 7.26 -6.09
C ASP A 129 -13.16 8.05 -5.05
N LEU A 130 -11.85 7.74 -4.93
CA LEU A 130 -10.95 8.45 -4.03
C LEU A 130 -10.80 9.94 -4.41
N ALA A 131 -10.75 10.26 -5.71
CA ALA A 131 -10.76 11.63 -6.21
C ALA A 131 -12.01 12.39 -5.74
N ARG A 132 -13.20 11.77 -5.80
CA ARG A 132 -14.44 12.35 -5.28
C ARG A 132 -14.40 12.55 -3.77
N GLN A 133 -13.85 11.59 -3.02
CA GLN A 133 -13.71 11.72 -1.56
C GLN A 133 -12.79 12.90 -1.19
N LEU A 134 -11.65 13.05 -1.87
CA LEU A 134 -10.73 14.18 -1.67
C LEU A 134 -11.41 15.52 -1.96
N GLN A 135 -12.17 15.60 -3.05
CA GLN A 135 -12.99 16.78 -3.39
C GLN A 135 -14.10 17.04 -2.37
N GLY A 136 -14.65 15.97 -1.78
CA GLY A 136 -15.63 16.03 -0.69
C GLY A 136 -15.04 16.40 0.68
N GLY A 137 -13.76 16.77 0.76
CA GLY A 137 -13.13 17.23 1.99
C GLY A 137 -12.39 16.14 2.78
N GLU A 138 -12.31 14.91 2.28
CA GLU A 138 -11.50 13.87 2.94
C GLU A 138 -10.01 14.26 2.90
N ARG A 139 -9.34 14.22 4.05
CA ARG A 139 -7.92 14.61 4.23
C ARG A 139 -7.06 13.49 4.81
N ARG A 140 -7.68 12.39 5.22
CA ARG A 140 -7.00 11.22 5.81
C ARG A 140 -6.37 10.34 4.74
N ILE A 141 -6.84 10.41 3.49
CA ILE A 141 -6.17 9.78 2.35
C ILE A 141 -4.86 10.53 2.07
N LEU A 142 -3.72 9.88 2.36
CA LEU A 142 -2.38 10.45 2.16
C LEU A 142 -1.82 10.17 0.77
N GLY A 143 -2.31 9.13 0.10
CA GLY A 143 -1.80 8.68 -1.19
C GLY A 143 -2.55 7.48 -1.74
N VAL A 144 -2.21 7.12 -2.97
CA VAL A 144 -2.74 5.95 -3.66
C VAL A 144 -1.60 5.09 -4.21
N MET A 145 -1.87 3.80 -4.41
CA MET A 145 -0.99 2.89 -5.13
C MET A 145 -1.72 2.29 -6.33
N ILE A 146 -1.05 2.24 -7.48
CA ILE A 146 -1.62 1.84 -8.76
C ILE A 146 -0.64 0.87 -9.44
N GLU A 147 -1.16 -0.24 -9.97
CA GLU A 147 -0.39 -1.18 -10.79
C GLU A 147 -0.57 -0.80 -12.26
N SER A 148 0.47 -0.17 -12.80
CA SER A 148 0.53 0.39 -14.15
C SER A 148 1.75 -0.16 -14.88
N HIS A 149 1.62 -0.33 -16.20
CA HIS A 149 2.73 -0.67 -17.08
C HIS A 149 2.53 0.00 -18.44
N LEU A 150 3.56 -0.03 -19.29
CA LEU A 150 3.50 0.52 -20.65
C LEU A 150 2.34 -0.05 -21.48
N GLN A 151 2.09 -1.35 -21.35
CA GLN A 151 1.00 -2.07 -22.01
C GLN A 151 0.08 -2.70 -20.95
N PRO A 152 -1.24 -2.72 -21.18
CA PRO A 152 -2.20 -3.23 -20.22
C PRO A 152 -2.14 -4.76 -20.09
N GLY A 153 -2.69 -5.27 -19.00
CA GLY A 153 -2.85 -6.70 -18.75
C GLY A 153 -1.62 -7.37 -18.16
N ARG A 154 -1.52 -8.69 -18.38
CA ARG A 154 -0.40 -9.53 -17.99
C ARG A 154 -0.13 -10.58 -19.07
N GLN A 155 1.05 -11.18 -18.99
CA GLN A 155 1.47 -12.33 -19.77
C GLN A 155 2.06 -13.41 -18.86
N ASP A 156 2.04 -14.66 -19.31
CA ASP A 156 2.66 -15.77 -18.57
C ASP A 156 4.10 -15.96 -19.03
N LEU A 157 5.00 -16.20 -18.07
CA LEU A 157 6.35 -16.65 -18.38
C LEU A 157 6.31 -18.13 -18.79
N LYS A 158 6.52 -18.41 -20.09
CA LYS A 158 6.53 -19.76 -20.65
C LYS A 158 7.89 -20.06 -21.31
N PRO A 159 8.47 -21.25 -21.09
CA PRO A 159 9.74 -21.63 -21.74
C PRO A 159 9.66 -21.51 -23.26
N GLY A 160 10.65 -20.84 -23.87
CA GLY A 160 10.75 -20.68 -25.31
C GLY A 160 9.76 -19.68 -25.94
N VAL A 161 8.89 -19.04 -25.15
CA VAL A 161 7.96 -18.00 -25.63
C VAL A 161 8.57 -16.62 -25.36
N PRO A 162 8.87 -15.82 -26.39
CA PRO A 162 9.35 -14.45 -26.20
C PRO A 162 8.31 -13.59 -25.46
N LEU A 163 8.76 -12.80 -24.49
CA LEU A 163 7.90 -11.87 -23.77
C LEU A 163 7.57 -10.66 -24.64
N GLN A 164 6.31 -10.22 -24.56
CA GLN A 164 5.88 -8.95 -25.13
C GLN A 164 6.50 -7.79 -24.31
N PRO A 165 7.23 -6.85 -24.93
CA PRO A 165 7.78 -5.71 -24.23
C PRO A 165 6.68 -4.88 -23.57
N GLY A 166 6.91 -4.46 -22.33
CA GLY A 166 5.99 -3.55 -21.66
C GLY A 166 4.73 -4.19 -21.07
N VAL A 167 4.58 -5.52 -21.06
CA VAL A 167 3.46 -6.24 -20.43
C VAL A 167 3.93 -6.95 -19.16
N SER A 168 3.18 -6.81 -18.05
CA SER A 168 3.50 -7.43 -16.75
C SER A 168 3.55 -8.97 -16.82
N ILE A 169 4.46 -9.62 -16.07
CA ILE A 169 4.50 -11.09 -15.92
C ILE A 169 3.85 -11.59 -14.62
N THR A 170 3.34 -10.69 -13.78
CA THR A 170 2.73 -10.99 -12.49
C THR A 170 1.25 -10.61 -12.50
N ASP A 171 0.85 -9.60 -11.73
CA ASP A 171 -0.51 -9.10 -11.71
C ASP A 171 -0.75 -8.22 -12.94
N ALA A 172 -2.00 -8.16 -13.39
CA ALA A 172 -2.38 -7.38 -14.55
C ALA A 172 -2.36 -5.88 -14.23
N CYS A 173 -1.78 -5.08 -15.12
CA CYS A 173 -1.65 -3.64 -14.94
C CYS A 173 -2.59 -2.87 -15.88
N ILE A 174 -2.94 -1.63 -15.52
CA ILE A 174 -3.47 -0.67 -16.50
C ILE A 174 -2.37 -0.23 -17.48
N GLY A 175 -2.78 0.19 -18.68
CA GLY A 175 -1.87 0.70 -19.71
C GLY A 175 -1.47 2.15 -19.45
N TRP A 176 -0.64 2.69 -20.33
CA TRP A 176 -0.16 4.07 -20.22
C TRP A 176 -1.29 5.09 -20.38
N GLU A 177 -2.21 4.86 -21.32
CA GLU A 177 -3.35 5.75 -21.58
C GLU A 177 -4.25 5.90 -20.34
N GLU A 178 -4.61 4.79 -19.68
CA GLU A 178 -5.37 4.84 -18.44
C GLU A 178 -4.55 5.46 -17.30
N THR A 179 -3.25 5.20 -17.25
CA THR A 179 -2.36 5.76 -16.23
C THR A 179 -2.35 7.29 -16.29
N GLU A 180 -2.20 7.85 -17.49
CA GLU A 180 -2.26 9.29 -17.69
C GLU A 180 -3.60 9.87 -17.24
N GLY A 181 -4.71 9.22 -17.62
CA GLY A 181 -6.06 9.62 -17.22
C GLY A 181 -6.22 9.66 -15.70
N VAL A 182 -5.83 8.58 -15.01
CA VAL A 182 -5.93 8.46 -13.54
C VAL A 182 -5.07 9.52 -12.84
N LEU A 183 -3.83 9.73 -13.27
CA LEU A 183 -2.95 10.73 -12.66
C LEU A 183 -3.48 12.15 -12.84
N ARG A 184 -4.06 12.48 -14.01
CA ARG A 184 -4.69 13.79 -14.26
C ARG A 184 -5.94 13.99 -13.39
N GLU A 185 -6.76 12.96 -13.24
CA GLU A 185 -7.97 12.98 -12.40
C GLU A 185 -7.62 13.22 -10.93
N LEU A 186 -6.65 12.45 -10.39
CA LEU A 186 -6.17 12.63 -9.01
C LEU A 186 -5.52 14.00 -8.81
N ALA A 187 -4.72 14.48 -9.76
CA ALA A 187 -4.11 15.81 -9.68
C ALA A 187 -5.17 16.93 -9.66
N ALA A 188 -6.25 16.79 -10.44
CA ALA A 188 -7.36 17.74 -10.42
C ALA A 188 -8.09 17.74 -9.07
N ALA A 189 -8.29 16.57 -8.46
CA ALA A 189 -8.89 16.44 -7.14
C ALA A 189 -8.06 17.11 -6.04
N VAL A 190 -6.74 16.94 -6.06
CA VAL A 190 -5.84 17.55 -5.07
C VAL A 190 -5.75 19.08 -5.22
N ARG A 191 -5.88 19.63 -6.43
CA ARG A 191 -5.84 21.09 -6.67
C ARG A 191 -7.11 21.82 -6.26
N ARG A 192 -8.25 21.13 -6.20
CA ARG A 192 -9.54 21.67 -5.77
C ARG A 192 -10.04 20.92 -4.53
N PRO A 193 -9.29 20.97 -3.41
CA PRO A 193 -9.75 20.37 -2.19
C PRO A 193 -10.97 21.18 -1.71
N GLY A 194 -12.14 20.54 -1.61
CA GLY A 194 -13.38 21.17 -1.13
C GLY A 194 -13.33 21.59 0.33
#